data_AF-A0A1G6MK31-F1
#
_entry.id   AF-A0A1G6MK31-F1
#
_cell.length_a   1.000
_cell.length_b   1.000
_cell.length_c   1.000
_cell.angle_alpha   90.00
_cell.angle_beta   90.00
_cell.angle_gamma   90.00
#
_symmetry.space_group_name_H-M   'P 1'
#
loop_
_entity.id
_entity.type
_entity.pdbx_description
1 polymer ?
#
loop_
_entity_poly.entity_id
_entity_poly.type
_entity_poly.pdbx_seq_one_letter_code
_entity_poly.pdbx_strand_id
1 'polypeptide(L)'
;MPPLGLLIGGVNFTDLKFVMKEAVGVNPAVTLNYGNFLQVIFDFLIVAFSVFLVIKAIIVAKKKQEEVPAAPSISKEEILLTEIRDLLKK
;
A
#
# COMPACT_ATOMS: atom_id res chain seq x y z
N MET A 1 -8.30 15.34 2.98
CA MET A 1 -7.65 15.51 1.66
C MET A 1 -6.22 14.95 1.70
N PRO A 2 -6.05 13.63 1.52
CA PRO A 2 -4.75 13.04 1.18
C PRO A 2 -4.17 13.73 -0.07
N PRO A 3 -2.85 13.91 -0.20
CA PRO A 3 -2.20 14.60 -1.34
C PRO A 3 -2.60 14.04 -2.72
N LEU A 4 -2.97 12.77 -2.78
CA LEU A 4 -3.45 12.10 -3.98
C LEU A 4 -4.84 12.59 -4.42
N GLY A 5 -5.71 13.03 -3.51
CA GLY A 5 -7.03 13.57 -3.85
C GLY A 5 -6.96 14.89 -4.62
N LEU A 6 -5.90 15.68 -4.42
CA LEU A 6 -5.64 16.90 -5.17
C LEU A 6 -5.14 16.61 -6.60
N LEU A 7 -4.39 15.52 -6.80
CA LEU A 7 -3.88 15.11 -8.11
C LEU A 7 -4.96 14.52 -9.04
N ILE A 8 -6.03 13.95 -8.49
CA ILE A 8 -7.14 13.31 -9.26
C ILE A 8 -8.19 14.35 -9.71
N GLY A 9 -7.90 15.65 -9.60
CA GLY A 9 -8.73 16.71 -10.19
C GLY A 9 -9.77 17.32 -9.25
N GLY A 10 -9.55 17.26 -7.93
CA GLY A 10 -10.40 17.98 -6.97
C GLY A 10 -11.81 17.39 -6.80
N VAL A 11 -11.96 16.08 -7.00
CA VAL A 11 -13.23 15.39 -6.78
C VAL A 11 -13.60 15.46 -5.30
N ASN A 12 -14.65 16.24 -4.99
CA ASN A 12 -15.16 16.43 -3.64
C ASN A 12 -16.53 15.76 -3.52
N PHE A 13 -16.62 14.70 -2.71
CA PHE A 13 -17.86 13.97 -2.50
C PHE A 13 -18.69 14.58 -1.36
N THR A 14 -18.15 15.57 -0.63
CA THR A 14 -18.76 16.15 0.58
C THR A 14 -20.11 16.84 0.30
N ASP A 15 -20.31 17.34 -0.92
CA ASP A 15 -21.54 18.05 -1.32
C ASP A 15 -22.72 17.11 -1.59
N LEU A 16 -22.49 15.80 -1.61
CA LEU A 16 -23.54 14.79 -1.76
C LEU A 16 -24.36 14.70 -0.47
N LYS A 17 -25.61 15.13 -0.57
CA LYS A 17 -26.59 15.06 0.51
C LYS A 17 -27.93 14.61 -0.04
N PHE A 18 -28.60 13.74 0.69
CA PHE A 18 -29.97 13.33 0.40
C PHE A 18 -30.91 14.23 1.18
N VAL A 19 -31.73 15.03 0.49
CA VAL A 19 -32.70 15.92 1.13
C VAL A 19 -33.99 15.12 1.33
N MET A 20 -34.26 14.70 2.57
CA MET A 20 -35.48 13.95 2.90
C MET A 20 -36.69 14.85 3.07
N LYS A 21 -36.48 16.09 3.52
CA LYS A 21 -37.53 17.09 3.67
C LYS A 21 -36.98 18.45 3.32
N GLU A 22 -37.60 19.09 2.34
CA GLU A 22 -37.23 20.45 1.94
C GLU A 22 -37.54 21.44 3.06
N ALA A 23 -36.76 22.51 3.14
CA ALA A 23 -36.98 23.57 4.11
C ALA A 23 -38.29 24.30 3.77
N VAL A 24 -39.20 24.38 4.75
CA VAL A 24 -40.45 25.15 4.61
C VAL A 24 -40.49 26.19 5.72
N GLY A 25 -40.43 27.47 5.34
CA GLY A 25 -40.43 28.61 6.27
C GLY A 25 -39.17 28.65 7.14
N VAL A 26 -39.35 28.56 8.45
CA VAL A 26 -38.25 28.66 9.46
C VAL A 26 -37.63 27.29 9.78
N ASN A 27 -38.21 26.19 9.28
CA ASN A 27 -37.72 24.85 9.56
C ASN A 27 -36.55 24.48 8.65
N PRO A 28 -35.37 24.12 9.19
CA PRO A 28 -34.24 23.69 8.37
C PRO A 28 -34.55 22.40 7.62
N ALA A 29 -33.98 22.26 6.42
CA ALA A 29 -34.09 21.05 5.63
C ALA A 29 -33.47 19.87 6.39
N VAL A 30 -34.18 18.74 6.41
CA VAL A 30 -33.62 17.49 6.95
C VAL A 30 -32.82 16.84 5.85
N THR A 31 -31.50 16.99 5.92
CA THR A 31 -30.57 16.42 4.95
C THR A 31 -29.70 15.34 5.60
N LEU A 32 -29.47 14.26 4.87
CA LEU A 32 -28.52 13.23 5.24
C LEU A 32 -27.28 13.40 4.37
N ASN A 33 -26.21 13.91 4.99
CA ASN A 33 -24.97 14.25 4.33
C ASN A 33 -24.05 13.02 4.24
N TYR A 34 -24.41 12.06 3.39
CA TYR A 34 -23.61 10.85 3.18
C TYR A 34 -22.32 11.11 2.39
N GLY A 35 -22.20 12.27 1.76
CA GLY A 35 -21.03 12.67 0.99
C GLY A 35 -19.73 12.62 1.78
N ASN A 36 -19.74 13.07 3.04
CA ASN A 36 -18.56 13.03 3.90
C ASN A 36 -18.17 11.59 4.26
N PHE A 37 -19.15 10.70 4.48
CA PHE A 37 -18.88 9.28 4.71
C PHE A 37 -18.21 8.64 3.50
N LEU A 38 -18.71 8.94 2.30
CA LEU A 38 -18.14 8.45 1.06
C LEU A 38 -16.73 9.01 0.82
N GLN A 39 -16.51 10.29 1.13
CA GLN A 39 -15.19 10.92 1.07
C GLN A 39 -14.17 10.18 1.93
N VAL A 40 -14.50 9.85 3.18
CA VAL A 40 -13.61 9.12 4.08
C VAL A 40 -13.29 7.71 3.57
N ILE A 41 -14.27 7.01 2.99
CA ILE A 41 -14.06 5.69 2.37
C ILE A 41 -13.08 5.79 1.20
N PHE A 42 -13.27 6.77 0.30
CA PHE A 42 -12.37 6.97 -0.83
C PHE A 42 -10.96 7.36 -0.38
N ASP A 43 -10.84 8.27 0.58
CA ASP A 43 -9.56 8.66 1.16
C ASP A 43 -8.83 7.44 1.76
N PHE A 44 -9.55 6.58 2.50
CA PHE A 44 -8.98 5.35 3.06
C PHE A 44 -8.52 4.37 1.98
N LEU A 45 -9.34 4.14 0.94
CA LEU A 45 -8.99 3.26 -0.18
C LEU A 45 -7.75 3.74 -0.94
N ILE A 46 -7.65 5.04 -1.20
CA ILE A 46 -6.49 5.63 -1.89
C ILE A 46 -5.23 5.47 -1.03
N VAL A 47 -5.30 5.76 0.26
CA VAL A 47 -4.16 5.61 1.17
C VAL A 47 -3.75 4.14 1.29
N ALA A 48 -4.70 3.23 1.47
CA ALA A 48 -4.43 1.79 1.54
C ALA A 48 -3.78 1.27 0.24
N PHE A 49 -4.30 1.68 -0.91
CA PHE A 49 -3.73 1.32 -2.22
C PHE A 49 -2.31 1.88 -2.40
N SER A 50 -2.06 3.10 -1.94
CA SER A 50 -0.74 3.73 -2.02
C SER A 50 0.28 3.00 -1.16
N VAL A 51 -0.07 2.67 0.09
CA VAL A 51 0.78 1.86 0.98
C VAL A 51 1.03 0.47 0.38
N PHE A 52 -0.01 -0.16 -0.19
CA PHE A 52 0.14 -1.44 -0.88
C PHE A 52 1.13 -1.38 -2.05
N LEU A 53 1.05 -0.35 -2.90
CA LEU A 53 1.99 -0.16 -4.01
C LEU A 53 3.43 0.00 -3.51
N VAL A 54 3.65 0.78 -2.45
CA VAL A 54 4.99 0.97 -1.87
C VAL A 54 5.55 -0.34 -1.33
N ILE A 55 4.77 -1.09 -0.55
CA ILE A 55 5.19 -2.40 -0.02
C ILE A 55 5.49 -3.37 -1.16
N LYS A 56 4.61 -3.44 -2.17
CA LYS A 56 4.81 -4.30 -3.35
C LYS A 56 6.07 -3.91 -4.12
N ALA A 57 6.32 -2.62 -4.31
CA ALA A 57 7.52 -2.13 -4.99
C ALA A 57 8.80 -2.55 -4.25
N ILE A 58 8.81 -2.45 -2.91
CA ILE A 58 9.94 -2.90 -2.10
C ILE A 58 10.15 -4.41 -2.21
N ILE A 59 9.10 -5.21 -2.13
CA ILE A 59 9.19 -6.68 -2.27
C ILE A 59 9.72 -7.07 -3.65
N VAL A 60 9.21 -6.46 -4.72
CA VAL A 60 9.65 -6.72 -6.10
C VAL A 60 11.11 -6.28 -6.29
N ALA A 61 11.51 -5.12 -5.75
CA ALA A 61 12.87 -4.64 -5.83
C ALA A 61 13.86 -5.56 -5.10
N LYS A 62 13.51 -6.04 -3.90
CA LYS A 62 14.31 -7.03 -3.16
C LYS A 62 14.46 -8.34 -3.91
N LYS A 63 13.36 -8.85 -4.48
CA LYS A 63 13.37 -10.10 -5.26
C LYS A 63 14.25 -9.99 -6.52
N LYS A 64 14.32 -8.81 -7.13
CA LYS A 64 15.19 -8.53 -8.28
C LYS A 64 16.67 -8.37 -7.91
N GLN A 65 16.98 -8.06 -6.64
CA GLN A 65 18.35 -8.02 -6.12
C GLN A 65 18.89 -9.41 -5.72
N GLU A 66 18.00 -10.36 -5.41
CA GLU A 66 18.37 -11.78 -5.19
C GLU A 66 18.59 -12.57 -6.51
N GLU A 67 18.36 -11.97 -7.67
CA GLU A 67 18.66 -12.56 -8.99
C GLU A 67 20.10 -12.28 -9.48
N VAL A 68 20.96 -11.65 -8.67
CA VAL A 68 22.39 -11.94 -8.82
C VAL A 68 22.53 -13.34 -8.26
N PRO A 69 22.84 -14.37 -9.08
CA PRO A 69 22.99 -15.71 -8.54
C PRO A 69 24.09 -15.60 -7.51
N ALA A 70 23.72 -15.71 -6.23
CA ALA A 70 24.68 -16.10 -5.23
C ALA A 70 25.17 -17.44 -5.74
N ALA A 71 26.36 -17.44 -6.36
CA ALA A 71 27.10 -18.66 -6.64
C ALA A 71 26.95 -19.50 -5.37
N PRO A 72 26.47 -20.77 -5.49
CA PRO A 72 25.99 -21.55 -4.35
C PRO A 72 26.99 -21.35 -3.23
N SER A 73 26.56 -20.64 -2.18
CA SER A 73 27.44 -20.36 -1.07
C SER A 73 27.70 -21.72 -0.45
N ILE A 74 28.82 -22.32 -0.83
CA ILE A 74 29.29 -23.59 -0.30
C ILE A 74 29.12 -23.48 1.21
N SER A 75 28.36 -24.39 1.80
CA SER A 75 28.04 -24.27 3.22
C SER A 75 29.36 -24.27 4.00
N LYS A 76 29.41 -23.63 5.17
CA LYS A 76 30.63 -23.64 5.99
C LYS A 76 31.11 -25.08 6.27
N GLU A 77 30.16 -26.01 6.31
CA GLU A 77 30.41 -27.44 6.45
C GLU A 77 31.07 -28.03 5.20
N GLU A 78 30.61 -27.70 4.00
CA GLU A 78 31.25 -28.14 2.76
C GLU A 78 32.68 -27.57 2.59
N ILE A 79 32.93 -26.35 3.07
CA ILE A 79 34.28 -25.76 3.13
C ILE A 79 35.16 -26.57 4.09
N LEU A 80 34.69 -26.81 5.31
CA LEU A 80 35.40 -27.60 6.31
C LEU A 80 35.68 -29.03 5.83
N LEU A 81 34.72 -29.66 5.15
CA LEU A 81 34.89 -31.00 4.56
C LEU A 81 35.93 -31.00 3.44
N THR A 82 36.03 -29.91 2.67
CA THR A 82 37.06 -29.74 1.64
C THR A 82 38.45 -29.59 2.28
N GLU A 83 38.57 -28.78 3.34
CA GLU A 83 39.81 -28.61 4.09
C GLU A 83 40.26 -29.92 4.76
N ILE A 84 39.34 -30.68 5.38
CA ILE A 84 39.62 -31.98 5.99
C ILE A 84 40.11 -32.98 4.94
N ARG A 85 39.49 -33.03 3.76
CA ARG A 85 39.92 -33.91 2.66
C ARG A 85 41.34 -33.59 2.20
N ASP A 86 41.68 -32.31 2.10
CA ASP A 86 43.00 -31.88 1.65
C ASP A 86 44.07 -32.13 2.72
N LEU A 87 43.72 -32.05 4.01
CA LEU A 87 44.59 -32.47 5.12
C LEU A 87 44.84 -33.99 5.14
N LEU A 88 43.84 -34.81 4.82
CA LEU A 88 43.97 -36.27 4.76
C LEU A 88 44.74 -36.79 3.53
N LYS A 89 44.91 -35.95 2.50
CA LYS A 89 45.70 -36.28 1.31
C LYS A 89 47.21 -36.07 1.49
N LYS A 90 47.64 -35.39 2.55
CA LYS A 90 49.05 -35.28 2.96
C LYS A 90 49.41 -36.44 3.89
#